data_AF-A0A522T298-F1
#
_entry.id   AF-A0A522T298-F1
#
_cell.length_a   1.000
_cell.length_b   1.000
_cell.length_c   1.000
_cell.angle_alpha   90.00
_cell.angle_beta   90.00
_cell.angle_gamma   90.00
#
_symmetry.space_group_name_H-M   'P 1'
#
loop_
_entity.id
_entity.type
_entity.pdbx_description
1 polymer ?
#
loop_
_entity_poly.entity_id
_entity_poly.type
_entity_poly.pdbx_seq_one_letter_code
_entity_poly.pdbx_strand_id
1 'polypeptide(L)' 'MKKFEYKILQFQLEKGRMKIPGYNPEELEKKLNQLGDEGWELVAQLPRTSVAAEYSTVFVFKREK' A
#
# COMPACT_ATOMS: atom_id res chain seq x y z
N MET A 1 8.74 -17.70 -21.30
CA MET A 1 7.77 -16.59 -21.16
C MET A 1 8.32 -15.61 -20.13
N LYS A 2 8.41 -14.32 -20.47
CA LYS A 2 8.70 -13.27 -19.48
C LYS A 2 7.59 -13.28 -18.43
N LYS A 3 7.95 -13.38 -17.15
CA LYS A 3 7.00 -13.39 -16.04
C LYS A 3 6.87 -11.96 -15.53
N PHE A 4 5.68 -11.38 -15.61
CA PHE A 4 5.40 -10.12 -14.93
C PHE A 4 5.51 -10.34 -13.42
N GLU A 5 6.19 -9.43 -12.72
CA GLU A 5 6.25 -9.46 -11.26
C GLU A 5 5.16 -8.56 -10.67
N TYR A 6 4.38 -9.08 -9.72
CA TYR A 6 3.33 -8.35 -9.00
C TYR A 6 3.42 -8.57 -7.49
N LYS A 7 3.01 -7.55 -6.72
CA LYS A 7 2.90 -7.60 -5.26
C LYS A 7 1.59 -6.97 -4.79
N ILE A 8 1.03 -7.54 -3.73
CA ILE A 8 -0.14 -7.01 -3.02
C ILE A 8 0.33 -6.66 -1.61
N LEU A 9 0.14 -5.41 -1.21
CA LEU A 9 0.52 -4.91 0.11
C LEU A 9 -0.74 -4.48 0.85
N GLN A 10 -0.86 -4.84 2.13
CA GLN A 10 -1.97 -4.41 2.97
C GLN A 10 -1.45 -3.51 4.08
N PHE A 11 -2.03 -2.32 4.20
CA PHE A 11 -1.73 -1.34 5.23
C PHE A 11 -2.91 -1.30 6.19
N GLN A 12 -2.71 -1.68 7.46
CA GLN A 12 -3.74 -1.68 8.50
C GLN A 12 -3.80 -0.31 9.20
N LEU A 13 -5.00 0.22 9.36
CA LEU A 13 -5.34 1.50 9.97
C LEU A 13 -6.30 1.18 11.13
N GLU A 14 -5.77 1.03 12.35
CA GLU A 14 -6.62 0.72 13.51
C GLU A 14 -7.42 1.95 13.97
N LYS A 15 -8.64 1.73 14.45
CA LYS A 15 -9.49 2.76 15.08
C LYS A 15 -9.64 2.48 16.58
N GLY A 16 -9.14 3.37 17.44
CA GLY A 16 -9.34 3.27 18.89
C GLY A 16 -8.73 4.44 19.67
N ARG A 17 -9.32 4.78 20.83
CA ARG A 17 -9.09 5.99 21.66
C ARG A 17 -7.71 6.16 22.32
N MET A 18 -6.73 5.35 21.94
CA MET A 18 -5.31 5.66 22.19
C MET A 18 -4.76 6.25 20.90
N LYS A 19 -3.98 7.33 21.00
CA LYS A 19 -3.20 7.83 19.85
C LYS A 19 -2.32 6.68 19.35
N ILE A 20 -2.77 5.97 18.33
CA ILE A 20 -2.04 4.94 17.60
C ILE A 20 -1.84 5.50 16.19
N PRO A 21 -0.63 5.39 15.60
CA PRO A 21 -0.31 5.90 14.28
C PRO A 21 -1.02 5.07 13.21
N GLY A 22 -2.32 5.32 13.03
CA GLY A 22 -3.15 4.69 12.02
C GLY A 22 -3.41 5.68 10.90
N TYR A 23 -2.80 5.43 9.75
CA TYR A 23 -2.78 6.29 8.55
C TYR A 23 -2.00 7.60 8.73
N ASN A 24 -0.68 7.52 8.55
CA ASN A 24 0.07 8.68 8.11
C ASN A 24 0.14 8.64 6.57
N PRO A 25 -0.57 9.54 5.84
CA PRO A 25 -0.43 9.67 4.40
C PRO A 25 1.03 9.78 3.95
N GLU A 26 1.88 10.42 4.76
CA GLU A 26 3.31 10.59 4.48
C GLU A 26 4.07 9.26 4.55
N GLU A 27 3.66 8.32 5.40
CA GLU A 27 4.30 6.99 5.47
C GLU A 27 3.89 6.13 4.27
N LEU A 28 2.63 6.20 3.86
CA LEU A 28 2.16 5.54 2.63
C LEU A 28 2.89 6.12 1.42
N GLU A 29 2.97 7.44 1.31
CA GLU A 29 3.70 8.14 0.26
C GLU A 29 5.18 7.74 0.24
N LYS A 30 5.85 7.76 1.40
CA LYS A 30 7.25 7.31 1.52
C LYS A 30 7.42 5.87 1.04
N LYS A 31 6.50 4.98 1.39
CA LYS A 31 6.57 3.57 0.97
C LYS A 31 6.34 3.42 -0.53
N LEU A 32 5.40 4.16 -1.11
CA LEU A 32 5.13 4.16 -2.55
C LEU A 32 6.33 4.72 -3.34
N ASN A 33 6.97 5.78 -2.84
CA ASN A 33 8.17 6.34 -3.45
C ASN A 33 9.34 5.33 -3.43
N GLN A 34 9.58 4.66 -2.29
CA GLN A 34 10.58 3.58 -2.22
C GLN A 34 10.31 2.45 -3.23
N LEU A 35 9.04 2.07 -3.39
CA LEU A 35 8.65 1.07 -4.39
C LEU A 35 8.90 1.58 -5.82
N GLY A 36 8.65 2.87 -6.08
CA GLY A 36 8.99 3.53 -7.33
C GLY A 36 10.50 3.47 -7.64
N ASP A 37 11.35 3.75 -6.66
CA ASP A 37 12.82 3.66 -6.79
C ASP A 37 13.29 2.23 -7.11
N GLU A 38 12.60 1.22 -6.59
CA GLU A 38 12.82 -0.20 -6.88
C GLU A 38 12.26 -0.63 -8.25
N GLY A 39 11.58 0.27 -8.98
CA GLY A 39 10.97 0.03 -10.29
C GLY A 39 9.56 -0.55 -10.25
N TRP A 40 8.88 -0.51 -9.10
CA TRP A 40 7.47 -0.89 -8.98
C TRP A 40 6.55 0.28 -9.35
N GLU A 41 5.49 -0.02 -10.07
CA GLU A 41 4.45 0.91 -10.46
C GLU A 41 3.15 0.58 -9.72
N LEU A 42 2.50 1.62 -9.19
CA LEU A 42 1.19 1.50 -8.58
C LEU A 42 0.11 1.21 -9.63
N VAL A 43 -0.62 0.12 -9.45
CA VAL A 43 -1.71 -0.28 -10.35
C VAL A 43 -3.06 0.11 -9.78
N ALA A 44 -3.28 -0.15 -8.48
CA ALA A 44 -4.54 0.13 -7.81
C ALA A 44 -4.34 0.31 -6.31
N GLN A 45 -5.20 1.13 -5.72
CA GLN A 45 -5.36 1.24 -4.28
C GLN A 45 -6.84 1.02 -3.94
N LEU A 46 -7.11 0.01 -3.12
CA LEU A 46 -8.45 -0.30 -2.64
C LEU A 46 -8.55 0.07 -1.17
N PRO A 47 -9.18 1.21 -0.83
CA PRO A 47 -9.53 1.49 0.55
C PRO A 47 -10.63 0.52 0.98
N ARG A 48 -10.46 -0.11 2.14
CA ARG A 48 -11.49 -0.91 2.78
C ARG A 48 -11.69 -0.43 4.20
N THR A 49 -12.91 0.05 4.45
CA THR A 49 -13.32 0.48 5.77
C THR A 49 -14.26 -0.57 6.35
N SER A 50 -14.08 -0.88 7.63
CA SER A 50 -14.99 -1.71 8.42
C SER A 50 -15.21 -1.04 9.77
N VAL A 51 -16.24 -1.48 10.49
CA VAL A 51 -16.57 -0.95 11.83
C VAL A 51 -15.40 -1.12 12.81
N ALA A 52 -14.56 -2.14 12.62
CA ALA A 52 -13.45 -2.49 13.52
C ALA A 52 -12.06 -2.04 13.02
N ALA A 53 -11.87 -1.83 11.71
CA ALA A 53 -10.58 -1.49 11.12
C ALA A 53 -10.74 -0.79 9.77
N GLU A 54 -9.84 0.14 9.49
CA GLU A 54 -9.62 0.69 8.16
C GLU A 54 -8.35 0.05 7.59
N TYR A 55 -8.29 -0.24 6.29
CA TYR A 55 -7.07 -0.73 5.65
C TYR A 55 -7.02 -0.31 4.20
N SER A 56 -5.81 -0.15 3.68
CA SER A 56 -5.57 0.15 2.28
C SER A 56 -4.82 -1.02 1.65
N THR A 57 -5.41 -1.64 0.63
CA THR A 57 -4.73 -2.65 -0.18
C THR A 57 -4.13 -2.00 -1.41
N VAL A 58 -2.83 -2.14 -1.59
CA VAL A 58 -2.05 -1.54 -2.67
C VAL A 58 -1.54 -2.65 -3.59
N PHE A 59 -1.81 -2.50 -4.88
CA PHE A 59 -1.36 -3.41 -5.92
C PHE A 59 -0.24 -2.73 -6.70
N VAL A 60 0.93 -3.37 -6.77
CA VAL A 60 2.06 -2.86 -7.55
C VAL A 60 2.57 -3.92 -8.51
N PHE A 61 3.11 -3.47 -9.64
CA PHE A 61 3.71 -4.33 -10.65
C PHE A 61 5.05 -3.75 -11.12
N LYS A 62 5.99 -4.62 -11.48
CA LYS A 62 7.30 -4.20 -11.98
C LYS A 62 7.39 -4.50 -13.46
N ARG A 63 7.65 -3.47 -14.27
CA ARG A 63 7.99 -3.63 -15.69
C ARG A 63 9.43 -4.09 -15.80
N GLU A 64 9.65 -5.21 -16.49
CA GLU A 64 10.97 -5.44 -17.08
C GLU A 64 11.11 -4.49 -18.28
N LYS A 65 12.14 -3.64 -18.26
CA LYS A 65 12.55 -2.88 -19.45
C LYS A 65 13.23 -3.80 -20.46
#